data_AF-A0A2N0MD41-F1
#
_entry.id   AF-A0A2N0MD41-F1
#
_cell.length_a   1.000
_cell.length_b   1.000
_cell.length_c   1.000
_cell.angle_alpha   90.00
_cell.angle_beta   90.00
_cell.angle_gamma   90.00
#
_symmetry.space_group_name_H-M   'P 1'
#
loop_
_entity.id
_entity.type
_entity.pdbx_description
1 polymer ?
#
loop_
_entity_poly.entity_id
_entity_poly.type
_entity_poly.pdbx_seq_one_letter_code
_entity_poly.pdbx_strand_id
1 'polypeptide(L)'
;MTLFLRDEDVNQSVSMSDMLVSIEAMQRQFGLGQAYNLPRRKIIASSGMLSVMGGGLFYDGVLGVKTYTVVRGQYSFQVSLYDADTGELLCYTQANRLGQLRTGATTGVAVKHLANSDASTLAIIGTGYQAATQLEAVCKVRGVKKIQAYSRSKDGREGFAKKMTEALGIDVAAVSSNQVAVAGSDIVVCIAATMEP
;
A
#
# COMPACT_ATOMS: atom_id res chain seq x y z
N MET A 1 -1.78 19.43 21.45
CA MET A 1 -3.07 18.70 21.51
C MET A 1 -2.96 17.49 20.61
N THR A 2 -3.19 16.28 21.12
CA THR A 2 -3.09 15.04 20.35
C THR A 2 -4.24 14.89 19.35
N LEU A 3 -3.93 14.48 18.12
CA LEU A 3 -4.92 14.20 17.07
C LEU A 3 -5.41 12.75 17.10
N PHE A 4 -6.73 12.56 17.00
CA PHE A 4 -7.34 11.24 16.84
C PHE A 4 -8.04 11.16 15.48
N LEU A 5 -7.53 10.33 14.59
CA LEU A 5 -7.98 10.28 13.19
C LEU A 5 -8.59 8.92 12.85
N ARG A 6 -9.79 8.93 12.28
CA ARG A 6 -10.43 7.75 11.68
C ARG A 6 -10.01 7.60 10.23
N ASP A 7 -10.33 6.46 9.63
CA ASP A 7 -10.02 6.21 8.22
C ASP A 7 -10.68 7.24 7.27
N GLU A 8 -11.84 7.81 7.62
CA GLU A 8 -12.47 8.89 6.84
C GLU A 8 -11.61 10.16 6.85
N ASP A 9 -11.05 10.52 8.01
CA ASP A 9 -10.20 11.69 8.17
C ASP A 9 -8.90 11.51 7.38
N VAL A 10 -8.30 10.32 7.43
CA VAL A 10 -7.13 9.95 6.62
C VAL A 10 -7.45 10.04 5.13
N ASN A 11 -8.61 9.55 4.71
CA ASN A 11 -9.01 9.57 3.30
C ASN A 11 -9.18 11.00 2.75
N GLN A 12 -9.58 11.95 3.58
CA GLN A 12 -9.73 13.36 3.20
C GLN A 12 -8.40 14.12 3.24
N SER A 13 -7.46 13.67 4.07
CA SER A 13 -6.24 14.43 4.38
C SER A 13 -5.00 13.98 3.62
N VAL A 14 -4.96 12.73 3.11
CA VAL A 14 -3.74 12.14 2.53
C VAL A 14 -4.02 11.62 1.13
N SER A 15 -3.35 12.18 0.13
CA SER A 15 -3.41 11.70 -1.25
C SER A 15 -2.34 10.66 -1.56
N MET A 16 -2.52 9.89 -2.64
CA MET A 16 -1.45 9.00 -3.13
C MET A 16 -0.22 9.79 -3.61
N SER A 17 -0.40 11.01 -4.15
CA SER A 17 0.73 11.84 -4.58
C SER A 17 1.62 12.22 -3.39
N ASP A 18 1.02 12.64 -2.28
CA ASP A 18 1.77 12.98 -1.06
C ASP A 18 2.45 11.74 -0.48
N MET A 19 1.76 10.61 -0.51
CA MET A 19 2.32 9.34 -0.04
C MET A 19 3.52 8.89 -0.88
N LEU A 20 3.49 9.07 -2.20
CA LEU A 20 4.63 8.76 -3.08
C LEU A 20 5.86 9.59 -2.69
N VAL A 21 5.69 10.90 -2.48
CA VAL A 21 6.78 11.80 -2.06
C VAL A 21 7.35 11.37 -0.71
N SER A 22 6.48 11.16 0.28
CA SER A 22 6.90 10.79 1.64
C SER A 22 7.60 9.43 1.69
N ILE A 23 7.07 8.43 0.97
CA ILE A 23 7.68 7.09 0.92
C ILE A 23 9.01 7.12 0.17
N GLU A 24 9.11 7.85 -0.94
CA GLU A 24 10.37 7.97 -1.69
C GLU A 24 11.47 8.64 -0.85
N ALA A 25 11.13 9.75 -0.17
CA ALA A 25 12.05 10.44 0.73
C ALA A 25 12.50 9.52 1.88
N MET A 26 11.57 8.84 2.54
CA MET A 26 11.89 7.92 3.63
C MET A 26 12.75 6.75 3.16
N GLN A 27 12.47 6.14 2.01
CA GLN A 27 13.29 5.05 1.46
C GLN A 27 14.72 5.50 1.17
N ARG A 28 14.90 6.72 0.64
CA ARG A 28 16.23 7.31 0.48
C ARG A 28 16.95 7.46 1.81
N GLN A 29 16.30 8.00 2.83
CA GLN A 29 16.90 8.17 4.16
C GLN A 29 17.21 6.84 4.85
N PHE A 30 16.38 5.82 4.64
CA PHE A 30 16.65 4.46 5.09
C PHE A 30 17.94 3.91 4.46
N GLY A 31 18.13 4.12 3.14
CA GLY A 31 19.37 3.75 2.45
C GLY A 31 20.62 4.49 2.95
N LEU A 32 20.45 5.67 3.56
CA LEU A 32 21.52 6.44 4.20
C LEU A 32 21.72 6.12 5.69
N GLY A 33 20.96 5.17 6.24
CA GLY A 33 21.00 4.80 7.66
C GLY A 33 20.37 5.83 8.61
N GLN A 34 19.53 6.74 8.10
CA GLN A 34 18.88 7.81 8.87
C GLN A 34 17.44 7.46 9.29
N ALA A 35 16.86 6.40 8.72
CA ALA A 35 15.55 5.89 9.13
C ALA A 35 15.70 4.55 9.84
N TYR A 36 14.90 4.35 10.89
CA TYR A 36 15.00 3.21 11.78
C TYR A 36 13.73 2.37 11.71
N ASN A 37 13.87 1.05 11.71
CA ASN A 37 12.75 0.13 11.65
C ASN A 37 12.94 -1.01 12.65
N LEU A 38 11.94 -1.22 13.52
CA LEU A 38 11.87 -2.35 14.42
C LEU A 38 11.32 -3.57 13.66
N PRO A 39 12.03 -4.72 13.67
CA PRO A 39 11.49 -5.95 13.11
C PRO A 39 10.13 -6.29 13.73
N ARG A 40 9.19 -6.73 12.89
CA ARG A 40 7.82 -7.03 13.33
C ARG A 40 7.84 -8.07 14.44
N ARG A 41 7.20 -7.75 15.56
CA ARG A 41 6.94 -8.69 16.66
C ARG A 41 5.46 -9.07 16.68
N LYS A 42 5.17 -10.30 17.13
CA LYS A 42 3.82 -10.84 17.18
C LYS A 42 3.57 -11.56 18.49
N ILE A 43 2.36 -11.42 19.01
CA ILE A 43 1.76 -12.31 20.01
C ILE A 43 0.67 -13.08 19.27
N ILE A 44 0.70 -14.41 19.34
CA ILE A 44 -0.25 -15.29 18.68
C ILE A 44 -0.89 -16.18 19.75
N ALA A 45 -2.22 -16.20 19.78
CA ALA A 45 -3.03 -17.06 20.63
C ALA A 45 -4.16 -17.68 19.81
N SER A 46 -4.87 -18.66 20.39
CA SER A 46 -6.03 -19.30 19.74
C SER A 46 -7.16 -18.31 19.42
N SER A 47 -7.30 -17.24 20.21
CA SER A 47 -8.33 -16.22 20.04
C SER A 47 -7.95 -15.12 19.02
N GLY A 48 -6.68 -15.03 18.64
CA GLY A 48 -6.21 -14.01 17.71
C GLY A 48 -4.72 -13.68 17.81
N MET A 49 -4.34 -12.60 17.13
CA MET A 49 -2.97 -12.14 17.04
C MET A 49 -2.90 -10.63 17.26
N LEU A 50 -1.83 -10.16 17.91
CA LEU A 50 -1.38 -8.76 17.90
C LEU A 50 -0.02 -8.69 17.21
N SER A 51 0.15 -7.75 16.29
CA SER A 51 1.42 -7.44 15.65
C SER A 51 1.84 -6.02 15.96
N VAL A 52 3.14 -5.81 16.15
CA VAL A 52 3.75 -4.52 16.47
C VAL A 52 4.91 -4.25 15.51
N MET A 53 4.95 -3.05 14.94
CA MET A 53 6.01 -2.57 14.05
C MET A 53 6.35 -1.13 14.44
N GLY A 54 7.53 -0.91 14.99
CA GLY A 54 8.04 0.43 15.33
C GLY A 54 8.92 1.02 14.22
N GLY A 55 9.00 2.33 14.15
CA GLY A 55 9.95 3.04 13.29
C GLY A 55 10.26 4.42 13.82
N GLY A 56 11.36 5.00 13.35
CA GLY A 56 11.82 6.33 13.75
C GLY A 56 12.43 7.08 12.58
N LEU A 57 12.00 8.32 12.39
CA LEU A 57 12.56 9.30 11.47
C LEU A 57 13.05 10.48 12.33
N PHE A 58 14.14 10.27 13.07
CA PHE A 58 14.64 11.28 14.01
C PHE A 58 15.08 12.57 13.33
N TYR A 59 15.47 12.51 12.05
CA TYR A 59 15.75 13.70 11.24
C TYR A 59 14.50 14.56 10.97
N ASP A 60 13.30 13.98 11.07
CA ASP A 60 12.02 14.67 10.99
C ASP A 60 11.39 14.85 12.40
N GLY A 61 12.13 14.55 13.47
CA GLY A 61 11.66 14.71 14.85
C GLY A 61 10.51 13.78 15.25
N VAL A 62 10.33 12.63 14.57
CA VAL A 62 9.20 11.73 14.86
C VAL A 62 9.60 10.27 15.03
N LEU A 63 8.90 9.57 15.91
CA LEU A 63 8.88 8.12 15.99
C LEU A 63 7.45 7.60 16.08
N GLY A 64 7.23 6.34 15.72
CA GLY A 64 5.89 5.78 15.73
C GLY A 64 5.85 4.28 15.83
N VAL A 65 4.66 3.79 16.11
CA VAL A 65 4.37 2.35 16.16
C VAL A 65 3.07 2.07 15.43
N LYS A 66 3.12 1.12 14.50
CA LYS A 66 1.93 0.48 13.95
C LYS A 66 1.62 -0.76 14.75
N THR A 67 0.39 -0.85 15.22
CA THR A 67 -0.18 -2.06 15.81
C THR A 67 -1.30 -2.56 14.92
N TYR A 68 -1.49 -3.88 14.89
CA TYR A 68 -2.70 -4.43 14.32
C TYR A 68 -3.08 -5.76 14.95
N THR A 69 -4.39 -5.97 15.06
CA THR A 69 -4.94 -7.22 15.55
C THR A 69 -5.57 -8.03 14.42
N VAL A 70 -5.58 -9.35 14.61
CA VAL A 70 -6.40 -10.27 13.83
C VAL A 70 -7.20 -11.11 14.81
N VAL A 71 -8.50 -10.85 14.90
CA VAL A 71 -9.40 -11.53 15.84
C VAL A 71 -10.61 -12.02 15.08
N ARG A 72 -10.91 -13.33 15.14
CA ARG A 72 -12.00 -13.95 14.36
C ARG A 72 -11.94 -13.61 12.85
N GLY A 73 -10.73 -13.56 12.30
CA GLY A 73 -10.48 -13.21 10.90
C GLY A 73 -10.61 -11.72 10.55
N GLN A 74 -10.97 -10.86 11.51
CA GLN A 74 -11.09 -9.42 11.31
C GLN A 74 -9.78 -8.72 11.62
N TYR A 75 -9.35 -7.86 10.70
CA TYR A 75 -8.15 -7.05 10.86
C TYR A 75 -8.52 -5.67 11.40
N SER A 76 -7.70 -5.14 12.30
CA SER A 76 -7.83 -3.78 12.81
C SER A 76 -6.44 -3.17 12.94
N PHE A 77 -6.19 -2.04 12.26
CA PHE A 77 -4.87 -1.42 12.18
C PHE A 77 -4.88 -0.03 12.80
N GLN A 78 -3.84 0.29 13.57
CA GLN A 78 -3.64 1.58 14.21
C GLN A 78 -2.19 2.02 14.11
N VAL A 79 -1.98 3.34 14.10
CA VAL A 79 -0.65 3.95 14.22
C VAL A 79 -0.69 5.00 15.32
N SER A 80 0.30 4.95 16.20
CA SER A 80 0.62 6.05 17.12
C SER A 80 1.88 6.74 16.63
N LEU A 81 1.87 8.08 16.60
CA LEU A 81 3.00 8.94 16.26
C LEU A 81 3.36 9.81 17.47
N TYR A 82 4.64 9.92 17.74
CA TYR A 82 5.20 10.65 18.88
C TYR A 82 6.26 11.63 18.40
N ASP A 83 6.37 12.72 19.14
CA ASP A 83 7.49 13.65 19.04
C ASP A 83 8.76 12.97 19.58
N ALA A 84 9.85 13.05 18.83
CA ALA A 84 11.07 12.31 19.16
C ALA A 84 11.92 12.96 20.25
N ASP A 85 11.74 14.26 20.48
CA ASP A 85 12.52 15.01 21.47
C ASP A 85 11.84 15.00 22.83
N THR A 86 10.51 15.09 22.84
CA THR A 86 9.69 15.21 24.06
C THR A 86 9.00 13.90 24.45
N GLY A 87 8.79 12.98 23.50
CA GLY A 87 8.02 11.75 23.71
C GLY A 87 6.50 11.96 23.75
N GLU A 88 6.01 13.18 23.49
CA GLU A 88 4.57 13.47 23.50
C GLU A 88 3.84 12.75 22.37
N LEU A 89 2.63 12.25 22.65
CA LEU A 89 1.77 11.64 21.64
C LEU A 89 1.19 12.74 20.73
N LEU A 90 1.63 12.75 19.47
CA LEU A 90 1.17 13.69 18.44
C LEU A 90 -0.15 13.24 17.82
N CYS A 91 -0.22 11.96 17.44
CA CYS A 91 -1.37 11.41 16.71
C CYS A 91 -1.61 9.93 17.06
N TYR A 92 -2.89 9.57 17.15
CA TYR A 92 -3.35 8.18 17.11
C TYR A 92 -4.38 8.02 15.99
N THR A 93 -4.11 7.13 15.04
CA THR A 93 -4.92 7.02 13.82
C THR A 93 -5.30 5.57 13.49
N GLN A 94 -6.53 5.37 12.99
CA GLN A 94 -6.87 4.16 12.25
C GLN A 94 -6.06 4.10 10.96
N ALA A 95 -5.55 2.92 10.63
CA ALA A 95 -4.53 2.78 9.59
C ALA A 95 -4.92 1.80 8.48
N ASN A 96 -6.22 1.59 8.22
CA ASN A 96 -6.64 0.75 7.11
C ASN A 96 -6.35 1.46 5.78
N ARG A 97 -6.83 2.70 5.63
CA ARG A 97 -6.60 3.54 4.45
C ARG A 97 -5.14 3.94 4.32
N LEU A 98 -4.53 4.36 5.43
CA LEU A 98 -3.09 4.66 5.46
C LEU A 98 -2.26 3.45 5.04
N GLY A 99 -2.66 2.25 5.51
CA GLY A 99 -2.06 0.99 5.13
C GLY A 99 -2.15 0.69 3.63
N GLN A 100 -3.27 1.00 2.97
CA GLN A 100 -3.42 0.89 1.52
C GLN A 100 -2.51 1.87 0.78
N LEU A 101 -2.60 3.16 1.12
CA LEU A 101 -1.85 4.24 0.46
C LEU A 101 -0.35 3.97 0.50
N ARG A 102 0.22 3.72 1.69
CA ARG A 102 1.67 3.48 1.82
C ARG A 102 2.13 2.21 1.11
N THR A 103 1.29 1.18 1.05
CA THR A 103 1.60 -0.07 0.33
C THR A 103 1.61 0.16 -1.17
N GLY A 104 0.61 0.89 -1.70
CA GLY A 104 0.58 1.31 -3.10
C GLY A 104 1.76 2.20 -3.46
N ALA A 105 2.02 3.24 -2.66
CA ALA A 105 3.13 4.16 -2.88
C ALA A 105 4.50 3.48 -2.86
N THR A 106 4.71 2.48 -1.99
CA THR A 106 5.96 1.70 -1.99
C THR A 106 6.15 0.99 -3.35
N THR A 107 5.10 0.40 -3.90
CA THR A 107 5.13 -0.19 -5.25
C THR A 107 5.36 0.87 -6.32
N GLY A 108 4.69 2.03 -6.23
CA GLY A 108 4.89 3.14 -7.16
C GLY A 108 6.35 3.64 -7.17
N VAL A 109 6.95 3.83 -6.00
CA VAL A 109 8.38 4.19 -5.88
C VAL A 109 9.28 3.11 -6.48
N ALA A 110 9.00 1.83 -6.21
CA ALA A 110 9.75 0.73 -6.82
C ALA A 110 9.66 0.76 -8.36
N VAL A 111 8.45 0.91 -8.91
CA VAL A 111 8.24 1.01 -10.36
C VAL A 111 8.93 2.24 -10.93
N LYS A 112 8.88 3.39 -10.23
CA LYS A 112 9.53 4.63 -10.67
C LYS A 112 11.03 4.45 -10.93
N HIS A 113 11.70 3.65 -10.12
CA HIS A 113 13.16 3.46 -10.17
C HIS A 113 13.59 2.19 -10.92
N LEU A 114 12.75 1.15 -10.95
CA LEU A 114 13.15 -0.18 -11.46
C LEU A 114 12.53 -0.54 -12.81
N ALA A 115 11.38 0.02 -13.18
CA ALA A 115 10.76 -0.27 -14.48
C ALA A 115 11.37 0.60 -15.58
N ASN A 116 11.43 0.06 -16.79
CA ASN A 116 11.83 0.82 -17.98
C ASN A 116 11.04 2.13 -18.08
N SER A 117 11.68 3.19 -18.58
CA SER A 117 11.07 4.51 -18.66
C SER A 117 9.88 4.57 -19.62
N ASP A 118 9.86 3.68 -20.62
CA ASP A 118 8.82 3.55 -21.65
C ASP A 118 7.77 2.46 -21.32
N ALA A 119 7.86 1.83 -20.15
CA ALA A 119 6.87 0.85 -19.68
C ALA A 119 5.46 1.47 -19.67
N SER A 120 4.52 0.84 -20.37
CA SER A 120 3.17 1.38 -20.60
C SER A 120 2.05 0.35 -20.47
N THR A 121 2.37 -0.92 -20.25
CA THR A 121 1.42 -2.01 -20.01
C THR A 121 1.60 -2.59 -18.61
N LEU A 122 0.49 -2.86 -17.92
CA LEU A 122 0.51 -3.35 -16.55
C LEU A 122 -0.39 -4.57 -16.35
N ALA A 123 0.14 -5.63 -15.77
CA ALA A 123 -0.61 -6.75 -15.22
C ALA A 123 -0.82 -6.56 -13.72
N ILE A 124 -2.02 -6.82 -13.22
CA ILE A 124 -2.31 -6.95 -11.78
C ILE A 124 -2.92 -8.32 -11.47
N ILE A 125 -2.21 -9.07 -10.63
CA ILE A 125 -2.62 -10.39 -10.14
C ILE A 125 -3.16 -10.23 -8.72
N GLY A 126 -4.48 -10.34 -8.59
CA GLY A 126 -5.23 -10.07 -7.35
C GLY A 126 -5.98 -8.75 -7.43
N THR A 127 -7.31 -8.81 -7.28
CA THR A 127 -8.22 -7.65 -7.37
C THR A 127 -8.86 -7.33 -6.02
N GLY A 128 -8.13 -7.63 -4.93
CA GLY A 128 -8.61 -7.48 -3.56
C GLY A 128 -8.41 -6.08 -2.96
N TYR A 129 -8.52 -5.98 -1.64
CA TYR A 129 -8.53 -4.73 -0.89
C TYR A 129 -7.36 -3.76 -1.18
N GLN A 130 -6.18 -4.28 -1.52
CA GLN A 130 -4.98 -3.46 -1.78
C GLN A 130 -4.82 -3.05 -3.26
N ALA A 131 -5.55 -3.68 -4.19
CA ALA A 131 -5.26 -3.62 -5.62
C ALA A 131 -5.47 -2.23 -6.23
N ALA A 132 -6.50 -1.50 -5.81
CA ALA A 132 -6.81 -0.17 -6.36
C ALA A 132 -5.66 0.83 -6.14
N THR A 133 -5.09 0.85 -4.94
CA THR A 133 -3.95 1.73 -4.62
C THR A 133 -2.66 1.33 -5.32
N GLN A 134 -2.51 0.07 -5.74
CA GLN A 134 -1.39 -0.34 -6.58
C GLN A 134 -1.49 0.34 -7.95
N LEU A 135 -2.66 0.23 -8.60
CA LEU A 135 -2.88 0.86 -9.91
C LEU A 135 -2.75 2.38 -9.84
N GLU A 136 -3.36 3.01 -8.84
CA GLU A 136 -3.28 4.45 -8.62
C GLU A 136 -1.83 4.93 -8.50
N ALA A 137 -1.02 4.24 -7.68
CA ALA A 137 0.39 4.60 -7.48
C ALA A 137 1.21 4.43 -8.76
N VAL A 138 1.05 3.30 -9.47
CA VAL A 138 1.82 3.03 -10.68
C VAL A 138 1.45 3.98 -11.82
N CYS A 139 0.17 4.26 -12.02
CA CYS A 139 -0.28 5.20 -13.05
C CYS A 139 0.18 6.65 -12.78
N LYS A 140 0.49 7.01 -11.52
CA LYS A 140 1.06 8.32 -11.18
C LYS A 140 2.54 8.45 -11.52
N VAL A 141 3.28 7.33 -11.63
CA VAL A 141 4.73 7.35 -11.88
C VAL A 141 5.13 6.84 -13.27
N ARG A 142 4.19 6.26 -14.01
CA ARG A 142 4.37 5.73 -15.37
C ARG A 142 3.14 6.02 -16.23
N GLY A 143 3.39 6.29 -17.51
CA GLY A 143 2.34 6.50 -18.52
C GLY A 143 1.67 5.20 -18.96
N VAL A 144 1.00 4.51 -18.02
CA VAL A 144 0.28 3.27 -18.29
C VAL A 144 -0.90 3.55 -19.22
N LYS A 145 -1.01 2.76 -20.29
CA LYS A 145 -2.04 2.87 -21.33
C LYS A 145 -3.03 1.71 -21.33
N LYS A 146 -2.62 0.56 -20.79
CA LYS A 146 -3.42 -0.66 -20.76
C LYS A 146 -3.14 -1.44 -19.48
N ILE A 147 -4.21 -1.93 -18.85
CA ILE A 147 -4.12 -2.73 -17.62
C ILE A 147 -4.84 -4.07 -17.84
N GLN A 148 -4.21 -5.16 -17.44
CA GLN A 148 -4.81 -6.50 -17.44
C GLN A 148 -4.95 -6.99 -16.00
N ALA A 149 -6.18 -7.22 -15.57
CA ALA A 149 -6.50 -7.64 -14.21
C ALA A 149 -6.95 -9.11 -14.18
N TYR A 150 -6.30 -9.88 -13.32
CA TYR A 150 -6.69 -11.26 -13.05
C TYR A 150 -6.88 -11.49 -11.55
N SER A 151 -7.94 -12.23 -11.21
CA SER A 151 -8.09 -12.89 -9.92
C SER A 151 -8.97 -14.12 -10.08
N ARG A 152 -8.98 -15.01 -9.08
CA ARG A 152 -9.74 -16.27 -9.12
C ARG A 152 -11.25 -16.04 -9.29
N SER A 153 -11.80 -15.04 -8.61
CA SER A 153 -13.22 -14.68 -8.71
C SER A 153 -13.45 -13.88 -9.99
N LYS A 154 -14.25 -14.44 -10.92
CA LYS A 154 -14.65 -13.75 -12.15
C LYS A 154 -15.37 -12.44 -11.86
N ASP A 155 -16.42 -12.50 -11.06
CA ASP A 155 -17.22 -11.33 -10.69
C ASP A 155 -16.35 -10.27 -9.98
N GLY A 156 -15.43 -10.73 -9.12
CA GLY A 156 -14.49 -9.86 -8.41
C GLY A 156 -13.53 -9.12 -9.33
N ARG A 157 -12.99 -9.77 -10.37
CA ARG A 157 -12.11 -9.10 -11.34
C ARG A 157 -12.87 -8.23 -12.34
N GLU A 158 -14.08 -8.61 -12.75
CA GLU A 158 -14.92 -7.81 -13.64
C GLU A 158 -15.41 -6.53 -12.96
N GLY A 159 -15.87 -6.62 -11.71
CA GLY A 159 -16.25 -5.45 -10.92
C GLY A 159 -15.07 -4.52 -10.64
N PHE A 160 -13.89 -5.08 -10.34
CA PHE A 160 -12.66 -4.30 -10.17
C PHE A 160 -12.25 -3.59 -11.45
N ALA A 161 -12.26 -4.31 -12.59
CA ALA A 161 -11.94 -3.76 -13.90
C ALA A 161 -12.83 -2.56 -14.23
N LYS A 162 -14.15 -2.71 -14.14
CA LYS A 162 -15.10 -1.61 -14.36
C LYS A 162 -14.80 -0.39 -13.49
N LYS A 163 -14.69 -0.60 -12.17
CA LYS A 163 -14.43 0.47 -11.21
C LYS A 163 -13.13 1.23 -11.51
N MET A 164 -12.07 0.50 -11.85
CA MET A 164 -10.77 1.10 -12.08
C MET A 164 -10.66 1.77 -13.45
N THR A 165 -11.37 1.26 -14.46
CA THR A 165 -11.52 1.97 -15.74
C THR A 165 -12.17 3.33 -15.54
N GLU A 166 -13.27 3.39 -14.77
CA GLU A 166 -13.95 4.64 -14.44
C GLU A 166 -13.05 5.60 -13.63
N ALA A 167 -12.32 5.08 -12.63
CA ALA A 167 -11.51 5.90 -11.75
C ALA A 167 -10.21 6.44 -12.39
N LEU A 168 -9.61 5.70 -13.32
CA LEU A 168 -8.32 6.04 -13.92
C LEU A 168 -8.46 6.63 -15.33
N GLY A 169 -9.58 6.40 -16.02
CA GLY A 169 -9.71 6.73 -17.44
C GLY A 169 -8.81 5.87 -18.35
N ILE A 170 -8.39 4.70 -17.87
CA ILE A 170 -7.51 3.75 -18.58
C ILE A 170 -8.27 2.43 -18.73
N ASP A 171 -8.16 1.78 -19.88
CA ASP A 171 -8.79 0.47 -20.09
C ASP A 171 -8.18 -0.60 -19.15
N VAL A 172 -9.01 -1.10 -18.23
CA VAL A 172 -8.70 -2.24 -17.36
C VAL A 172 -9.48 -3.45 -17.86
N ALA A 173 -8.78 -4.39 -18.48
CA ALA A 173 -9.36 -5.62 -18.99
C ALA A 173 -9.33 -6.74 -17.94
N ALA A 174 -10.51 -7.29 -17.59
CA ALA A 174 -10.60 -8.51 -16.80
C ALA A 174 -10.26 -9.72 -17.69
N VAL A 175 -9.15 -10.41 -17.41
CA VAL A 175 -8.66 -11.53 -18.24
C VAL A 175 -8.90 -12.89 -17.60
N SER A 176 -8.82 -13.97 -18.40
CA SER A 176 -9.21 -15.32 -18.00
C SER A 176 -8.18 -16.07 -17.16
N SER A 177 -6.89 -15.72 -17.25
CA SER A 177 -5.81 -16.36 -16.48
C SER A 177 -4.68 -15.38 -16.13
N ASN A 178 -3.84 -15.76 -15.17
CA ASN A 178 -2.61 -15.03 -14.85
C ASN A 178 -1.62 -15.04 -16.02
N GLN A 179 -1.52 -16.12 -16.80
CA GLN A 179 -0.67 -16.15 -18.00
C GLN A 179 -1.10 -15.09 -19.02
N VAL A 180 -2.41 -14.95 -19.25
CA VAL A 180 -2.95 -13.92 -20.17
C VAL A 180 -2.69 -12.51 -19.65
N ALA A 181 -2.74 -12.30 -18.33
CA ALA A 181 -2.45 -11.00 -17.73
C ALA A 181 -0.96 -10.62 -17.90
N VAL A 182 -0.06 -11.56 -17.64
CA VAL A 182 1.39 -11.33 -17.65
C VAL A 182 1.96 -11.24 -19.07
N ALA A 183 1.40 -11.99 -20.02
CA ALA A 183 1.88 -12.03 -21.39
C ALA A 183 1.87 -10.63 -22.04
N GLY A 184 3.07 -10.10 -22.33
CA GLY A 184 3.25 -8.79 -22.96
C GLY A 184 3.06 -7.59 -22.04
N SER A 185 3.06 -7.79 -20.71
CA SER A 185 3.04 -6.69 -19.73
C SER A 185 4.46 -6.25 -19.35
N ASP A 186 4.70 -4.93 -19.36
CA ASP A 186 5.97 -4.32 -18.94
C ASP A 186 6.14 -4.33 -17.42
N ILE A 187 5.03 -4.21 -16.70
CA ILE A 187 4.97 -4.16 -15.23
C ILE A 187 4.01 -5.26 -14.75
N VAL A 188 4.46 -6.07 -13.80
CA VAL A 188 3.60 -7.09 -13.17
C VAL A 188 3.53 -6.83 -11.67
N VAL A 189 2.31 -6.57 -11.18
CA VAL A 189 2.03 -6.38 -9.75
C VAL A 189 1.28 -7.60 -9.21
N CYS A 190 1.90 -8.32 -8.27
CA CYS A 190 1.27 -9.43 -7.56
C CYS A 190 0.77 -8.97 -6.18
N ILE A 191 -0.54 -9.00 -5.97
CA ILE A 191 -1.21 -8.58 -4.73
C ILE A 191 -2.35 -9.54 -4.32
N ALA A 192 -2.21 -10.82 -4.68
CA ALA A 192 -3.12 -11.88 -4.30
C ALA A 192 -2.76 -12.46 -2.92
N ALA A 193 -3.79 -12.78 -2.12
CA ALA A 193 -3.61 -13.55 -0.89
C ALA A 193 -3.53 -15.05 -1.23
N THR A 194 -2.40 -15.47 -1.81
CA THR A 194 -2.05 -16.88 -2.11
C THR A 194 -0.80 -17.28 -1.35
N MET A 195 -0.73 -18.56 -0.96
CA MET A 195 0.46 -19.17 -0.36
C MET A 195 1.23 -20.03 -1.38
N GLU A 196 0.66 -20.21 -2.57
CA GLU A 196 1.24 -20.96 -3.68
C GLU A 196 1.62 -20.00 -4.82
N PRO A 197 2.74 -20.26 -5.53
CA PRO A 197 3.18 -19.46 -6.69
C PRO A 197 2.15 -19.34 -7.81
#